data_AF-A0A109FJ78-F1
#
_entry.id   AF-A0A109FJ78-F1
#
_cell.length_a   1.000
_cell.length_b   1.000
_cell.length_c   1.000
_cell.angle_alpha   90.00
_cell.angle_beta   90.00
_cell.angle_gamma   90.00
#
_symmetry.space_group_name_H-M   'P 1'
#
loop_
_entity.id
_entity.type
_entity.pdbx_description
1 polymer ?
#
loop_
_entity_poly.entity_id
_entity_poly.type
_entity_poly.pdbx_seq_one_letter_code
_entity_poly.pdbx_strand_id
1 'polypeptide(L)'
;MSVTLSPSGQLGFQRPLTQLVKRTLSVTNSSNQHAVAYKVKTTAPKQYCVRPNSGRIEPGETVEVHVLLQPMKEDPAPGTKCRDKFLVQSVIITPERESTPLPDLWKQLEDAER
;
A
#
# COMPACT_ATOMS: atom_id res chain seq x y z
N MET A 1 -11.58 -4.65 11.66
CA MET A 1 -10.50 -4.31 10.72
C MET A 1 -10.95 -4.76 9.35
N SER A 2 -11.03 -3.84 8.38
CA SER A 2 -11.66 -4.12 7.09
C SER A 2 -10.72 -4.80 6.08
N VAL A 3 -9.41 -4.72 6.30
CA VAL A 3 -8.39 -5.34 5.43
C VAL A 3 -7.36 -6.12 6.22
N THR A 4 -6.85 -7.19 5.63
CA THR A 4 -5.74 -8.01 6.13
C THR A 4 -4.54 -7.82 5.22
N LEU A 5 -3.35 -7.64 5.81
CA LEU A 5 -2.10 -7.46 5.08
C LEU A 5 -1.21 -8.69 5.23
N SER A 6 -0.64 -9.17 4.13
CA SER A 6 0.35 -10.25 4.14
C SER A 6 1.52 -9.90 3.22
N PRO A 7 2.76 -9.77 3.73
CA PRO A 7 3.16 -9.83 5.14
C PRO A 7 2.75 -8.58 5.94
N SER A 8 2.27 -8.76 7.18
CA SER A 8 1.83 -7.64 8.05
C SER A 8 2.93 -7.01 8.91
N GLY A 9 4.03 -7.73 9.16
CA GLY A 9 5.10 -7.28 10.06
C GLY A 9 6.20 -6.46 9.38
N GLN A 10 6.78 -6.99 8.30
CA GLN A 10 7.90 -6.34 7.60
C GLN A 10 8.05 -6.87 6.17
N LEU A 11 8.54 -6.01 5.27
CA LEU A 11 8.93 -6.36 3.90
C LEU A 11 10.46 -6.46 3.83
N GLY A 12 10.98 -7.66 3.64
CA GLY A 12 12.43 -7.89 3.55
C GLY A 12 12.94 -7.69 2.12
N PHE A 13 13.80 -6.71 1.88
CA PHE A 13 14.49 -6.54 0.60
C PHE A 13 15.86 -7.21 0.67
N GLN A 14 16.10 -8.21 -0.17
CA GLN A 14 17.38 -8.93 -0.19
C GLN A 14 18.41 -8.14 -0.98
N ARG A 15 19.65 -8.12 -0.51
CA ARG A 15 20.79 -7.56 -1.23
C ARG A 15 21.05 -8.41 -2.49
N PRO A 16 21.57 -7.81 -3.58
CA PRO A 16 22.11 -6.45 -3.68
C PRO A 16 21.03 -5.35 -3.84
N LEU A 17 21.14 -4.25 -3.06
CA LEU A 17 20.22 -3.09 -3.19
C LEU A 17 20.64 -2.15 -4.33
N THR A 18 21.67 -2.53 -5.09
CA THR A 18 22.11 -1.88 -6.33
C THR A 18 21.27 -2.28 -7.53
N GLN A 19 20.36 -3.25 -7.37
CA GLN A 19 19.42 -3.70 -8.39
C GLN A 19 17.98 -3.43 -7.94
N LEU A 20 17.06 -3.41 -8.90
CA LEU A 20 15.64 -3.26 -8.62
C LEU A 20 15.11 -4.51 -7.91
N VAL A 21 14.73 -4.37 -6.64
CA VAL A 21 14.18 -5.47 -5.83
C VAL A 21 12.67 -5.32 -5.71
N LYS A 22 11.92 -6.32 -6.19
CA LYS A 22 10.45 -6.36 -6.07
C LYS A 22 10.02 -7.19 -4.87
N ARG A 23 9.11 -6.66 -4.07
CA ARG A 23 8.33 -7.41 -3.07
C ARG A 23 6.85 -7.24 -3.30
N THR A 24 6.09 -8.26 -2.90
CA THR A 24 4.64 -8.28 -3.01
C THR A 24 4.04 -8.18 -1.61
N LEU A 25 3.06 -7.30 -1.47
CA LEU A 25 2.22 -7.11 -0.30
C LEU A 25 0.79 -7.41 -0.71
N SER A 26 0.24 -8.51 -0.21
CA SER A 26 -1.16 -8.89 -0.43
C SER A 26 -2.05 -8.12 0.53
N VAL A 27 -3.03 -7.42 -0.02
CA VAL A 27 -4.06 -6.67 0.70
C VAL A 27 -5.39 -7.38 0.44
N THR A 28 -5.90 -8.07 1.45
CA THR A 28 -7.15 -8.83 1.35
C THR A 28 -8.28 -8.06 2.03
N ASN A 29 -9.40 -7.89 1.33
CA ASN A 29 -10.61 -7.35 1.94
C ASN A 29 -11.31 -8.47 2.73
N SER A 30 -11.30 -8.35 4.06
CA SER A 30 -11.96 -9.31 4.94
C SER A 30 -13.44 -8.99 5.16
N SER A 31 -13.93 -7.88 4.59
CA SER A 31 -15.36 -7.56 4.57
C SER A 31 -16.06 -8.33 3.44
N ASN A 32 -17.19 -8.96 3.77
CA ASN A 32 -18.04 -9.66 2.80
C ASN A 32 -19.22 -8.80 2.30
N GLN A 33 -19.39 -7.58 2.82
CA GLN A 33 -20.57 -6.76 2.55
C GLN A 33 -20.27 -5.51 1.71
N HIS A 34 -19.05 -4.98 1.83
CA HIS A 34 -18.70 -3.69 1.22
C HIS A 34 -17.32 -3.76 0.58
N ALA A 35 -17.20 -3.13 -0.59
CA ALA A 35 -15.92 -2.90 -1.21
C ALA A 35 -15.08 -1.95 -0.35
N VAL A 36 -13.76 -2.09 -0.43
CA VAL A 36 -12.82 -1.27 0.33
C VAL A 36 -11.86 -0.57 -0.62
N ALA A 37 -11.78 0.74 -0.54
CA ALA A 37 -10.73 1.49 -1.19
C ALA A 37 -9.47 1.48 -0.33
N TYR A 38 -8.31 1.23 -0.93
CA TYR A 38 -7.03 1.29 -0.24
C TYR A 38 -6.10 2.32 -0.88
N LYS A 39 -5.21 2.89 -0.07
CA LYS A 39 -4.17 3.84 -0.49
C LYS A 39 -2.91 3.57 0.31
N VAL A 40 -1.83 3.28 -0.40
CA VAL A 40 -0.52 3.01 0.17
C VAL A 40 0.30 4.29 0.13
N LYS A 41 0.72 4.75 1.30
CA LYS A 41 1.64 5.86 1.49
C LYS A 41 2.98 5.31 1.97
N THR A 42 4.08 5.93 1.55
CA THR A 42 5.43 5.56 2.00
C THR A 42 6.17 6.81 2.47
N THR A 43 7.04 6.66 3.47
CA THR A 43 7.93 7.75 3.92
C THR A 43 9.06 8.02 2.93
N ALA A 44 9.31 7.11 1.99
CA ALA A 44 10.41 7.21 1.01
C ALA A 44 9.94 6.99 -0.45
N PRO A 45 9.08 7.87 -0.99
CA PRO A 45 8.50 7.72 -2.34
C PRO A 45 9.53 7.79 -3.47
N LYS A 46 10.71 8.39 -3.21
CA LYS A 46 11.82 8.43 -4.18
C LYS A 46 12.54 7.08 -4.30
N GLN A 47 12.58 6.30 -3.23
CA GLN A 47 13.26 5.00 -3.18
C GLN A 47 12.32 3.85 -3.47
N TYR A 48 11.04 3.96 -3.11
CA TYR A 48 10.07 2.88 -3.30
C TYR A 48 8.99 3.26 -4.30
N CYS A 49 8.93 2.51 -5.39
CA CYS A 49 7.83 2.55 -6.33
C CYS A 49 6.78 1.53 -5.89
N VAL A 50 5.58 2.00 -5.55
CA VAL A 50 4.47 1.13 -5.14
C VAL A 50 3.44 1.09 -6.26
N ARG A 51 3.13 -0.10 -6.77
CA ARG A 51 2.11 -0.30 -7.80
C ARG A 51 1.32 -1.58 -7.57
N PRO A 52 -0.02 -1.52 -7.60
CA PRO A 52 -0.87 -0.31 -7.52
C PRO A 52 -0.74 0.44 -6.19
N ASN A 53 -0.63 1.78 -6.21
CA ASN A 53 -0.53 2.60 -4.99
C ASN A 53 -1.89 2.85 -4.32
N SER A 54 -2.97 2.75 -5.08
CA SER A 54 -4.34 2.89 -4.61
C SER A 54 -5.26 2.10 -5.52
N GLY A 55 -6.40 1.71 -4.99
CA GLY A 55 -7.36 0.91 -5.73
C GLY A 55 -8.59 0.61 -4.89
N ARG A 56 -9.52 -0.12 -5.51
CA ARG A 56 -10.71 -0.68 -4.88
C ARG A 56 -10.56 -2.20 -4.83
N ILE A 57 -10.92 -2.79 -3.70
CA ILE A 57 -10.90 -4.23 -3.45
C ILE A 57 -12.34 -4.65 -3.17
N GLU A 58 -12.87 -5.55 -3.99
CA GLU A 58 -14.22 -6.07 -3.81
C GLU A 58 -14.31 -6.93 -2.54
N PRO A 59 -15.53 -7.21 -2.04
CA PRO A 59 -15.72 -8.08 -0.88
C PRO A 59 -15.11 -9.48 -1.10
N GLY A 60 -14.25 -9.93 -0.19
CA GLY A 60 -13.55 -11.21 -0.29
C GLY A 60 -12.39 -11.26 -1.29
N GLU A 61 -12.13 -10.19 -2.05
CA GLU A 61 -11.02 -10.14 -2.99
C GLU A 61 -9.68 -9.81 -2.34
N THR A 62 -8.60 -10.18 -3.03
CA THR A 62 -7.23 -9.87 -2.63
C THR A 62 -6.49 -9.15 -3.75
N VAL A 63 -5.86 -8.03 -3.42
CA VAL A 63 -5.02 -7.27 -4.35
C VAL A 63 -3.56 -7.41 -3.97
N GLU A 64 -2.73 -7.70 -4.97
CA GLU A 64 -1.28 -7.75 -4.82
C GLU A 64 -0.67 -6.38 -5.11
N VAL A 65 -0.13 -5.74 -4.07
CA VAL A 65 0.62 -4.49 -4.19
C VAL A 65 2.10 -4.82 -4.33
N HIS A 66 2.71 -4.43 -5.45
CA HIS A 66 4.14 -4.57 -5.65
C HIS A 66 4.87 -3.34 -5.12
N VAL A 67 5.80 -3.57 -4.19
CA VAL A 67 6.74 -2.59 -3.67
C VAL A 67 8.09 -2.85 -4.32
N LEU A 68 8.50 -1.96 -5.22
CA LEU A 68 9.76 -2.03 -5.94
C LEU A 68 10.73 -1.04 -5.32
N LEU A 69 11.81 -1.56 -4.73
CA LEU A 69 12.93 -0.74 -4.29
C LEU A 69 13.75 -0.34 -5.52
N GLN A 70 13.94 0.96 -5.71
CA GLN A 70 14.79 1.52 -6.74
C GLN A 70 16.26 1.21 -6.44
N PRO A 71 17.07 0.90 -7.47
CA PRO A 71 18.50 0.63 -7.30
C PRO A 71 19.19 1.85 -6.69
N MET A 72 19.91 1.63 -5.59
CA MET A 72 20.73 2.66 -4.95
C MET A 72 22.07 2.79 -5.68
N LYS A 73 22.65 4.01 -5.66
CA LYS A 73 23.99 4.25 -6.23
C LYS A 73 25.09 3.50 -5.47
N GLU A 74 24.90 3.28 -4.17
CA GLU A 74 25.83 2.57 -3.30
C GLU A 74 25.01 1.71 -2.32
N ASP A 75 25.50 0.51 -2.00
CA ASP A 75 24.83 -0.38 -1.07
C ASP A 75 25.02 0.16 0.36
N PRO A 76 23.94 0.45 1.11
CA PRO A 76 24.07 1.02 2.44
C PRO A 76 24.86 0.08 3.36
N ALA A 77 25.72 0.67 4.20
CA ALA A 77 26.64 -0.07 5.06
C ALA A 77 25.94 -1.21 5.83
N PRO A 78 26.60 -2.37 6.00
CA PRO A 78 26.03 -3.50 6.76
C PRO A 78 25.75 -3.05 8.20
N GLY A 79 24.46 -2.99 8.55
CA GLY A 79 23.97 -2.44 9.83
C GLY A 79 23.05 -1.23 9.70
N THR A 80 22.93 -0.64 8.50
CA THR A 80 21.93 0.40 8.22
C THR A 80 20.54 -0.22 8.34
N LYS A 81 19.82 0.12 9.41
CA LYS A 81 18.43 -0.30 9.57
C LYS A 81 17.56 0.52 8.63
N CYS A 82 16.84 -0.16 7.74
CA CYS A 82 15.76 0.45 6.98
C CYS A 82 14.71 0.99 7.96
N ARG A 83 14.49 2.30 7.92
CA ARG A 83 13.46 2.98 8.75
C ARG A 83 12.25 3.40 7.92
N ASP A 84 12.21 2.97 6.67
CA ASP A 84 11.14 3.31 5.75
C ASP A 84 9.86 2.59 6.15
N LYS A 85 8.77 3.35 6.17
CA LYS A 85 7.46 2.86 6.60
C LYS A 85 6.49 2.91 5.44
N PHE A 86 5.68 1.88 5.35
CA PHE A 86 4.53 1.82 4.46
C PHE A 86 3.27 1.88 5.31
N LEU A 87 2.38 2.79 4.96
CA LEU A 87 1.07 2.94 5.57
C LEU A 87 0.03 2.56 4.54
N VAL A 88 -0.73 1.49 4.81
CA VAL A 88 -1.91 1.14 4.02
C VAL A 88 -3.12 1.76 4.71
N GLN A 89 -3.67 2.82 4.12
CA GLN A 89 -4.97 3.36 4.51
C GLN A 89 -6.06 2.60 3.78
N SER A 90 -7.14 2.26 4.48
CA SER A 90 -8.29 1.55 3.91
C SER A 90 -9.59 2.22 4.35
N VAL A 91 -10.54 2.35 3.45
CA VAL A 91 -11.86 2.92 3.72
C VAL A 91 -12.96 2.08 3.08
N ILE A 92 -14.03 1.86 3.82
CA ILE A 92 -15.21 1.14 3.33
C ILE A 92 -15.95 2.04 2.33
N ILE A 93 -16.24 1.51 1.15
CA ILE A 93 -17.07 2.14 0.14
C ILE A 93 -18.51 1.76 0.45
N THR A 94 -19.27 2.73 0.98
CA THR A 94 -20.72 2.59 1.14
C THR A 94 -21.40 2.65 -0.23
N PRO A 95 -22.60 2.07 -0.40
CA PRO A 95 -23.34 2.12 -1.66
C PRO A 95 -23.56 3.55 -2.17
N GLU A 96 -23.69 4.53 -1.28
CA GLU A 96 -23.81 5.96 -1.61
C GLU A 96 -22.53 6.54 -2.24
N ARG A 97 -21.37 5.94 -1.94
CA ARG A 97 -20.04 6.34 -2.43
C ARG A 97 -19.51 5.44 -3.54
N GLU A 98 -20.31 4.47 -3.98
CA GLU A 98 -19.92 3.51 -5.02
C GLU A 98 -19.71 4.19 -6.39
N SER A 99 -20.50 5.23 -6.66
CA SER A 99 -20.38 6.02 -7.90
C SER A 99 -19.27 7.08 -7.83
N THR A 100 -18.66 7.28 -6.66
CA THR A 100 -17.61 8.28 -6.47
C THR A 100 -16.26 7.69 -6.90
N PRO A 101 -15.54 8.34 -7.84
CA PRO A 101 -14.22 7.86 -8.24
C PRO A 101 -13.25 7.97 -7.06
N LEU A 102 -12.32 6.99 -6.95
CA LEU A 102 -11.29 6.95 -5.89
C LEU A 102 -10.65 8.30 -5.54
N PRO A 103 -10.16 9.13 -6.49
CA PRO A 103 -9.55 10.42 -6.15
C PRO A 103 -10.50 11.38 -5.43
N ASP A 104 -11.79 11.37 -5.75
CA ASP A 104 -12.79 12.22 -5.11
C ASP A 104 -13.18 11.66 -3.73
N LEU A 105 -13.29 10.33 -3.62
CA LEU A 105 -13.50 9.65 -2.34
C LEU A 105 -12.40 10.00 -1.32
N TRP A 106 -11.13 10.01 -1.75
CA TRP A 106 -10.03 10.40 -0.86
C TRP A 106 -10.13 11.86 -0.41
N LYS A 107 -10.48 12.78 -1.32
CA LYS A 107 -10.69 14.19 -0.96
C LYS A 107 -11.81 14.36 0.05
N GLN A 108 -12.95 13.69 -0.16
CA GLN A 108 -14.08 13.74 0.77
C GLN A 108 -13.72 13.23 2.17
N LEU A 109 -12.87 12.20 2.27
CA LEU A 109 -12.38 11.70 3.55
C LEU A 109 -11.40 12.67 4.20
N GLU A 110 -10.52 13.29 3.41
CA GLU A 110 -9.58 14.29 3.88
C GLU A 110 -10.31 15.56 4.40
N ASP A 111 -11.42 15.96 3.78
CA ASP A 111 -12.29 17.05 4.24
C ASP A 111 -13.15 16.65 5.46
N ALA A 112 -13.64 15.41 5.51
CA ALA A 112 -14.49 14.95 6.61
C ALA A 112 -13.73 14.72 7.94
N GLU A 113 -12.41 14.54 7.89
CA GLU A 113 -11.56 14.45 9.08
C GLU A 113 -11.01 15.81 9.56
N ARG A 114 -11.40 16.92 8.92
CA ARG A 114 -11.00 18.29 9.29
C ARG A 114 -12.00 18.95 10.24
#